data_AF-A0AAW6TRR4-F1
#
_entry.id   AF-A0AAW6TRR4-F1
#
_cell.length_a   1.000
_cell.length_b   1.000
_cell.length_c   1.000
_cell.angle_alpha   90.00
_cell.angle_beta   90.00
_cell.angle_gamma   90.00
#
_symmetry.space_group_name_H-M   'P 1'
#
loop_
_entity.id
_entity.type
_entity.pdbx_description
1 polymer ?
#
loop_
_entity_poly.entity_id
_entity_poly.type
_entity_poly.pdbx_seq_one_letter_code
_entity_poly.pdbx_strand_id
1 'polypeptide(L)'
;MTSGTAIYNKNSGTVVIGPNAVINVNAALQFAATDKGILIPRVTLSSLSNSAPLQSLGVEDEGILVYNIATIADVTPGFYYWDKSVWKAVDSAIAENVTGIVAGANGGTGVVNSGKTITLGGNLTTTGAFTTNLTATGNTALTLPTTGTLATLTDITSANGTNANLTGPITSIGNATSVASQTGTGTKFVMDTGPTFVNNITTPSIIGGTATTQSLVYKTTTGIGVANADHIFQVGNNGATEAMRIANNGNVGIGNAPNAKLDVKGTFRLTGATSGGVNFAVLAAAGSSTYTWPSSSPASSGVLQSNSTGTLSWVTAATGNALTTNPLSQFATTTSAQLSGVLSDETGTGSAVFSSSPTLVTPNLGTPSTLIGTNITGTATGLTAGTATNVTGIVAGANGGTGVVNSGKTITLGGNLTTTGAFTTNLTATGNTALTLPATGTLATLVGTETLTNKTLANVTSITGTSGASTIANFSTVVNSVAVTNYSLVQADNGKMLNFTSASPITLTVPAGLSPGFNCLVVQYGTGVITFAGSGTTVVNKNNFIKTNGLYAIVTIVSPVTNVFITSGNMN
;
A
#
# COMPACT_ATOMS: atom_id res chain seq x y z
N MET A 1 0.77 -87.65 -51.29
CA MET A 1 0.50 -88.32 -50.01
C MET A 1 1.15 -89.70 -50.08
N THR A 2 2.10 -90.04 -49.20
CA THR A 2 2.19 -91.43 -48.77
C THR A 2 0.92 -91.72 -47.97
N SER A 3 0.27 -92.84 -48.33
CA SER A 3 -0.83 -93.51 -47.63
C SER A 3 -1.32 -92.87 -46.33
N GLY A 4 -2.46 -92.17 -46.46
CA GLY A 4 -3.62 -92.43 -45.62
C GLY A 4 -3.61 -91.86 -44.21
N THR A 5 -3.64 -90.54 -44.06
CA THR A 5 -3.96 -89.91 -42.78
C THR A 5 -5.08 -88.89 -42.98
N ALA A 6 -6.32 -89.30 -42.72
CA ALA A 6 -7.57 -88.59 -43.03
C ALA A 6 -7.75 -87.30 -42.21
N ILE A 7 -8.10 -86.18 -42.86
CA ILE A 7 -8.25 -84.90 -42.16
C ILE A 7 -9.72 -84.48 -42.20
N TYR A 8 -10.25 -84.40 -40.98
CA TYR A 8 -11.59 -84.72 -40.46
C TYR A 8 -11.85 -83.62 -39.39
N ASN A 9 -13.05 -83.13 -39.11
CA ASN A 9 -14.13 -83.83 -38.39
C ASN A 9 -15.21 -82.77 -38.05
N LYS A 10 -16.25 -83.18 -37.31
CA LYS A 10 -16.77 -82.39 -36.17
C LYS A 10 -15.65 -81.51 -35.52
N ASN A 11 -15.61 -80.19 -35.79
CA ASN A 11 -15.22 -79.05 -34.90
C ASN A 11 -14.74 -77.72 -35.53
N SER A 12 -14.64 -77.54 -36.86
CA SER A 12 -14.79 -76.22 -37.52
C SER A 12 -15.20 -76.43 -38.98
N GLY A 13 -16.37 -75.95 -39.42
CA GLY A 13 -17.03 -76.31 -40.69
C GLY A 13 -16.38 -75.86 -42.01
N THR A 14 -15.10 -75.51 -42.03
CA THR A 14 -14.34 -75.23 -43.25
C THR A 14 -13.31 -76.32 -43.44
N VAL A 15 -13.39 -77.06 -44.55
CA VAL A 15 -12.34 -78.00 -44.92
C VAL A 15 -11.25 -77.21 -45.64
N VAL A 16 -10.09 -77.05 -44.98
CA VAL A 16 -8.91 -76.44 -45.61
C VAL A 16 -7.91 -77.51 -45.96
N ILE A 17 -7.49 -77.55 -47.23
CA ILE A 17 -6.47 -78.48 -47.72
C ILE A 17 -5.25 -77.66 -48.16
N GLY A 18 -4.17 -77.74 -47.39
CA GLY A 18 -2.90 -77.05 -47.64
C GLY A 18 -2.25 -76.50 -46.35
N PRO A 19 -0.90 -76.37 -46.29
CA PRO A 19 -0.21 -75.86 -45.11
C PRO A 19 -0.36 -74.34 -44.92
N ASN A 20 -0.31 -73.86 -43.67
CA ASN A 20 -0.17 -72.45 -43.26
C ASN A 20 -1.23 -71.46 -43.80
N ALA A 21 -2.45 -71.93 -44.08
CA ALA A 21 -3.52 -71.09 -44.58
C ALA A 21 -4.30 -70.37 -43.45
N VAL A 22 -4.51 -69.06 -43.64
CA VAL A 22 -5.58 -68.34 -42.93
C VAL A 22 -6.92 -68.89 -43.42
N ILE A 23 -7.71 -69.44 -42.50
CA ILE A 23 -9.02 -70.03 -42.79
C ILE A 23 -9.99 -68.92 -43.21
N ASN A 24 -10.58 -69.02 -44.40
CA ASN A 24 -11.64 -68.12 -44.84
C ASN A 24 -12.97 -68.59 -44.26
N VAL A 25 -13.56 -67.76 -43.38
CA VAL A 25 -14.83 -68.06 -42.69
C VAL A 25 -16.03 -68.20 -43.63
N ASN A 26 -15.94 -67.71 -44.88
CA ASN A 26 -16.99 -67.82 -45.89
C ASN A 26 -16.81 -69.02 -46.83
N ALA A 27 -15.75 -69.82 -46.67
CA ALA A 27 -15.50 -70.97 -47.51
C ALA A 27 -15.96 -72.25 -46.81
N ALA A 28 -16.75 -73.07 -47.52
CA ALA A 28 -17.06 -74.44 -47.09
C ALA A 28 -15.87 -75.39 -47.37
N LEU A 29 -15.16 -75.15 -48.46
CA LEU A 29 -13.97 -75.88 -48.88
C LEU A 29 -12.95 -74.89 -49.47
N GLN A 30 -11.77 -74.83 -48.87
CA GLN A 30 -10.68 -73.96 -49.31
C GLN A 30 -9.46 -74.82 -49.65
N PHE A 31 -8.97 -74.67 -50.88
CA PHE A 31 -7.68 -75.23 -51.29
C PHE A 31 -6.63 -74.13 -51.18
N ALA A 32 -5.69 -74.31 -50.27
CA ALA A 32 -4.57 -73.39 -50.09
C ALA A 32 -3.31 -74.00 -50.75
N ALA A 33 -3.25 -73.89 -52.08
CA ALA A 33 -2.11 -74.28 -52.88
C ALA A 33 -1.87 -73.24 -53.98
N THR A 34 -0.62 -72.88 -54.23
CA THR A 34 -0.24 -71.93 -55.28
C THR A 34 0.07 -72.61 -56.61
N ASP A 35 0.38 -73.91 -56.59
CA ASP A 35 0.90 -74.66 -57.73
C ASP A 35 0.14 -75.98 -57.99
N LYS A 36 -0.95 -76.24 -57.25
CA LYS A 36 -1.79 -77.44 -57.40
C LYS A 36 -3.21 -77.06 -57.78
N GLY A 37 -3.76 -77.76 -58.78
CA GLY A 37 -5.18 -77.68 -59.12
C GLY A 37 -5.99 -78.79 -58.45
N ILE A 38 -7.30 -78.78 -58.67
CA ILE A 38 -8.21 -79.84 -58.26
C ILE A 38 -8.27 -80.88 -59.38
N LEU A 39 -7.89 -82.13 -59.09
CA LEU A 39 -8.10 -83.23 -60.02
C LEU A 39 -9.52 -83.79 -59.81
N ILE A 40 -10.42 -83.38 -60.69
CA ILE A 40 -11.80 -83.84 -60.75
C ILE A 40 -11.84 -85.29 -61.29
N PRO A 41 -12.82 -86.14 -60.88
CA PRO A 41 -12.95 -87.50 -61.39
C PRO A 41 -12.90 -87.56 -62.91
N ARG A 42 -11.99 -88.40 -63.41
CA ARG A 42 -11.91 -88.74 -64.82
C ARG A 42 -12.82 -89.92 -65.08
N VAL A 43 -13.83 -89.72 -65.89
CA VAL A 43 -14.84 -90.73 -66.20
C VAL A 43 -14.91 -90.93 -67.71
N THR A 44 -15.30 -92.13 -68.13
CA THR A 44 -15.64 -92.40 -69.52
C THR A 44 -17.14 -92.21 -69.69
N LEU A 45 -17.56 -91.06 -70.21
CA LEU A 45 -18.95 -90.85 -70.59
C LEU A 45 -19.23 -91.60 -71.89
N SER A 46 -20.46 -92.11 -72.02
CA SER A 46 -20.89 -92.86 -73.21
C SER A 46 -21.76 -92.03 -74.15
N SER A 47 -22.47 -91.02 -73.64
CA SER A 47 -23.16 -89.98 -74.40
C SER A 47 -23.52 -88.78 -73.50
N LEU A 48 -23.95 -87.65 -74.08
CA LEU A 48 -24.37 -86.47 -73.31
C LEU A 48 -25.68 -86.70 -72.57
N SER A 49 -26.58 -87.50 -73.11
CA SER A 49 -27.90 -87.79 -72.52
C SER A 49 -27.88 -88.94 -71.50
N ASN A 50 -26.75 -89.61 -71.32
CA ASN A 50 -26.60 -90.71 -70.37
C ASN A 50 -25.85 -90.24 -69.14
N SER A 51 -26.53 -90.23 -68.00
CA SER A 51 -25.94 -89.87 -66.71
C SER A 51 -24.90 -90.87 -66.21
N ALA A 52 -24.83 -92.09 -66.76
CA ALA A 52 -23.80 -93.06 -66.39
C ALA A 52 -22.38 -92.50 -66.59
N PRO A 53 -21.45 -92.68 -65.62
CA PRO A 53 -21.51 -93.68 -64.54
C PRO A 53 -22.23 -93.25 -63.24
N LEU A 54 -22.96 -92.13 -63.19
CA LEU A 54 -23.54 -91.61 -61.94
C LEU A 54 -24.70 -92.42 -61.34
N GLN A 55 -25.32 -93.36 -62.07
CA GLN A 55 -26.61 -93.96 -61.70
C GLN A 55 -26.61 -94.88 -60.45
N SER A 56 -25.48 -95.20 -59.82
CA SER A 56 -25.46 -96.14 -58.66
C SER A 56 -25.51 -95.49 -57.27
N LEU A 57 -25.52 -94.15 -57.14
CA LEU A 57 -25.60 -93.44 -55.84
C LEU A 57 -26.97 -92.77 -55.54
N GLY A 58 -27.98 -92.97 -56.40
CA GLY A 58 -29.38 -92.65 -56.08
C GLY A 58 -29.78 -91.17 -56.05
N VAL A 59 -28.85 -90.24 -56.30
CA VAL A 59 -29.15 -88.81 -56.47
C VAL A 59 -28.19 -88.22 -57.50
N GLU A 60 -28.69 -87.93 -58.69
CA GLU A 60 -27.90 -87.22 -59.71
C GLU A 60 -28.04 -85.72 -59.46
N ASP A 61 -27.37 -85.25 -58.42
CA ASP A 61 -27.39 -83.84 -58.08
C ASP A 61 -26.85 -82.99 -59.24
N GLU A 62 -27.53 -81.88 -59.49
CA GLU A 62 -27.16 -80.92 -60.52
C GLU A 62 -25.79 -80.30 -60.21
N GLY A 63 -24.98 -80.09 -61.23
CA GLY A 63 -23.68 -79.44 -61.09
C GLY A 63 -22.54 -80.39 -60.74
N ILE A 64 -22.73 -81.72 -60.80
CA ILE A 64 -21.62 -82.67 -60.76
C ILE A 64 -20.70 -82.39 -61.95
N LEU A 65 -19.48 -81.93 -61.66
CA LEU A 65 -18.44 -81.68 -62.65
C LEU A 65 -17.57 -82.93 -62.79
N VAL A 66 -17.36 -83.38 -64.02
CA VAL A 66 -16.44 -84.46 -64.37
C VAL A 66 -15.55 -84.06 -65.53
N TYR A 67 -14.40 -84.73 -65.65
CA TYR A 67 -13.61 -84.67 -66.88
C TYR A 67 -13.82 -85.96 -67.67
N ASN A 68 -14.47 -85.85 -68.81
CA ASN A 68 -14.62 -86.98 -69.71
C ASN A 68 -13.28 -87.29 -70.39
N ILE A 69 -12.88 -88.57 -70.43
CA ILE A 69 -11.65 -89.01 -71.11
C ILE A 69 -11.92 -89.79 -72.41
N ALA A 70 -13.17 -90.13 -72.66
CA ALA A 70 -13.54 -90.95 -73.81
C ALA A 70 -14.04 -90.08 -74.96
N THR A 71 -13.75 -90.47 -76.20
CA THR A 71 -14.49 -90.00 -77.36
C THR A 71 -15.46 -91.12 -77.76
N ILE A 72 -16.69 -91.06 -77.27
CA ILE A 72 -17.73 -92.06 -77.52
C ILE A 72 -19.04 -91.29 -77.81
N ALA A 73 -19.70 -91.61 -78.91
CA ALA A 73 -20.89 -90.89 -79.38
C ALA A 73 -20.69 -89.36 -79.47
N ASP A 74 -21.50 -88.59 -78.74
CA ASP A 74 -21.56 -87.12 -78.72
C ASP A 74 -20.71 -86.47 -77.61
N VAL A 75 -19.96 -87.28 -76.85
CA VAL A 75 -18.99 -86.77 -75.88
C VAL A 75 -17.58 -86.83 -76.43
N THR A 76 -16.84 -85.75 -76.19
CA THR A 76 -15.39 -85.64 -76.45
C THR A 76 -14.67 -85.36 -75.13
N PRO A 77 -13.34 -85.56 -75.07
CA PRO A 77 -12.59 -85.26 -73.87
C PRO A 77 -12.70 -83.77 -73.48
N GLY A 78 -13.12 -83.47 -72.26
CA GLY A 78 -13.42 -82.11 -71.82
C GLY A 78 -14.13 -82.05 -70.47
N PHE A 79 -14.37 -80.83 -69.99
CA PHE A 79 -15.15 -80.59 -68.77
C PHE A 79 -16.63 -80.60 -69.06
N TYR A 80 -17.37 -81.41 -68.30
CA TYR A 80 -18.81 -81.48 -68.38
C TYR A 80 -19.41 -81.37 -66.99
N TYR A 81 -20.51 -80.64 -66.86
CA TYR A 81 -21.35 -80.70 -65.69
C TYR A 81 -22.70 -81.34 -66.03
N TRP A 82 -23.26 -82.09 -65.08
CA TRP A 82 -24.59 -82.66 -65.25
C TRP A 82 -25.66 -81.61 -64.91
N ASP A 83 -26.60 -81.35 -65.81
CA ASP A 83 -27.70 -80.38 -65.60
C ASP A 83 -29.02 -81.03 -65.14
N LYS A 84 -28.96 -82.30 -64.69
CA LYS A 84 -30.08 -83.25 -64.43
C LYS A 84 -30.67 -83.96 -65.63
N SER A 85 -30.34 -83.56 -66.85
CA SER A 85 -30.90 -84.19 -68.06
C SER A 85 -29.84 -84.52 -69.10
N VAL A 86 -28.83 -83.67 -69.23
CA VAL A 86 -27.71 -83.86 -70.13
C VAL A 86 -26.40 -83.37 -69.51
N TRP A 87 -25.30 -83.94 -69.96
CA TRP A 87 -23.97 -83.40 -69.76
C TRP A 87 -23.85 -82.14 -70.62
N LYS A 88 -23.57 -81.01 -69.98
CA LYS A 88 -23.29 -79.75 -70.67
C LYS A 88 -21.80 -79.53 -70.72
N ALA A 89 -21.28 -79.40 -71.94
CA ALA A 89 -19.93 -78.93 -72.16
C ALA A 89 -19.84 -77.48 -71.65
N VAL A 90 -18.81 -77.19 -70.89
CA VAL A 90 -18.48 -75.81 -70.53
C VAL A 90 -17.71 -75.20 -71.71
N ASP A 91 -18.42 -74.51 -72.60
CA ASP A 91 -17.85 -73.79 -73.75
C ASP A 91 -18.31 -72.31 -73.76
N SER A 92 -17.50 -71.40 -74.34
CA SER A 92 -17.70 -69.95 -74.34
C SER A 92 -17.88 -69.39 -75.77
N ALA A 93 -19.09 -68.97 -76.17
CA ALA A 93 -19.30 -68.22 -77.43
C ALA A 93 -20.49 -67.24 -77.35
N ILE A 94 -20.34 -65.91 -77.14
CA ILE A 94 -20.10 -64.79 -78.10
C ILE A 94 -20.79 -64.83 -79.48
N ALA A 95 -21.69 -63.87 -79.72
CA ALA A 95 -22.04 -63.37 -81.06
C ALA A 95 -21.10 -62.21 -81.41
N GLU A 96 -19.89 -62.54 -81.85
CA GLU A 96 -19.06 -61.63 -82.63
C GLU A 96 -19.57 -61.57 -84.09
N ASN A 97 -19.56 -60.37 -84.68
CA ASN A 97 -19.76 -60.06 -86.11
C ASN A 97 -21.20 -60.00 -86.68
N VAL A 98 -21.87 -58.85 -86.48
CA VAL A 98 -22.84 -58.30 -87.46
C VAL A 98 -22.31 -56.95 -87.96
N THR A 99 -21.79 -56.93 -89.20
CA THR A 99 -21.14 -55.78 -89.85
C THR A 99 -21.77 -55.43 -91.20
N GLY A 100 -23.05 -55.76 -91.44
CA GLY A 100 -23.72 -55.58 -92.75
C GLY A 100 -25.09 -54.88 -92.71
N ILE A 101 -25.37 -54.11 -93.77
CA ILE A 101 -26.61 -53.37 -94.04
C ILE A 101 -27.73 -54.33 -94.53
N VAL A 102 -28.96 -54.11 -94.05
CA VAL A 102 -30.18 -54.78 -94.53
C VAL A 102 -30.75 -54.03 -95.74
N ALA A 103 -31.00 -54.71 -96.86
CA ALA A 103 -31.41 -54.10 -98.13
C ALA A 103 -32.92 -53.68 -98.18
N GLY A 104 -33.22 -52.59 -98.89
CA GLY A 104 -34.55 -51.97 -99.00
C GLY A 104 -35.30 -52.26 -100.31
N ALA A 105 -36.29 -53.15 -100.27
CA ALA A 105 -37.12 -53.54 -101.42
C ALA A 105 -38.61 -53.16 -101.30
N ASN A 106 -38.93 -51.98 -100.70
CA ASN A 106 -40.08 -51.10 -101.07
C ASN A 106 -40.24 -49.92 -100.07
N GLY A 107 -39.24 -49.04 -100.01
CA GLY A 107 -39.50 -47.62 -99.71
C GLY A 107 -39.70 -47.21 -98.25
N GLY A 108 -38.87 -47.67 -97.31
CA GLY A 108 -38.74 -47.00 -96.02
C GLY A 108 -38.12 -45.61 -96.15
N THR A 109 -38.95 -44.56 -96.31
CA THR A 109 -38.49 -43.18 -96.15
C THR A 109 -38.44 -42.81 -94.67
N GLY A 110 -37.23 -42.59 -94.15
CA GLY A 110 -37.00 -41.64 -93.07
C GLY A 110 -37.37 -42.11 -91.66
N VAL A 111 -36.46 -42.87 -91.07
CA VAL A 111 -36.35 -43.08 -89.62
C VAL A 111 -36.14 -41.74 -88.91
N VAL A 112 -36.78 -41.54 -87.75
CA VAL A 112 -36.35 -40.56 -86.74
C VAL A 112 -34.92 -40.95 -86.33
N ASN A 113 -33.91 -40.31 -86.91
CA ASN A 113 -32.51 -40.55 -86.56
C ASN A 113 -32.20 -39.87 -85.23
N SER A 114 -32.57 -40.54 -84.13
CA SER A 114 -32.18 -40.15 -82.77
C SER A 114 -30.65 -40.23 -82.61
N GLY A 115 -29.96 -39.17 -83.03
CA GLY A 115 -28.52 -38.99 -82.86
C GLY A 115 -27.63 -39.76 -83.85
N LYS A 116 -28.10 -40.08 -85.06
CA LYS A 116 -27.31 -40.75 -86.11
C LYS A 116 -27.22 -39.93 -87.40
N THR A 117 -26.04 -39.89 -88.02
CA THR A 117 -25.76 -39.14 -89.25
C THR A 117 -26.41 -39.77 -90.48
N ILE A 118 -26.87 -38.93 -91.41
CA ILE A 118 -27.29 -39.32 -92.77
C ILE A 118 -26.12 -39.02 -93.71
N THR A 119 -25.49 -40.06 -94.27
CA THR A 119 -24.47 -39.90 -95.31
C THR A 119 -25.11 -40.12 -96.67
N LEU A 120 -25.09 -39.12 -97.55
CA LEU A 120 -25.60 -39.22 -98.93
C LEU A 120 -24.43 -39.51 -99.88
N GLY A 121 -24.59 -40.46 -100.80
CA GLY A 121 -23.58 -40.76 -101.83
C GLY A 121 -23.51 -39.74 -102.97
N GLY A 122 -24.24 -38.62 -102.88
CA GLY A 122 -24.36 -37.57 -103.90
C GLY A 122 -24.97 -36.29 -103.33
N ASN A 123 -25.35 -35.36 -104.21
CA ASN A 123 -25.90 -34.06 -103.81
C ASN A 123 -27.27 -34.21 -103.13
N LEU A 124 -27.50 -33.41 -102.08
CA LEU A 124 -28.84 -33.13 -101.57
C LEU A 124 -29.45 -32.00 -102.41
N THR A 125 -30.36 -32.32 -103.33
CA THR A 125 -31.06 -31.33 -104.16
C THR A 125 -32.50 -31.20 -103.66
N THR A 126 -32.85 -30.04 -103.08
CA THR A 126 -34.23 -29.68 -102.77
C THR A 126 -34.76 -28.77 -103.90
N THR A 127 -35.92 -29.08 -104.46
CA THR A 127 -36.58 -28.24 -105.48
C THR A 127 -37.96 -27.84 -104.97
N GLY A 128 -38.22 -26.53 -104.92
CA GLY A 128 -39.47 -25.94 -104.41
C GLY A 128 -39.28 -24.47 -104.02
N ALA A 129 -40.35 -23.67 -104.07
CA ALA A 129 -40.30 -22.22 -103.88
C ALA A 129 -40.20 -21.74 -102.42
N PHE A 130 -39.95 -22.65 -101.46
CA PHE A 130 -39.93 -22.35 -100.03
C PHE A 130 -38.51 -22.49 -99.43
N THR A 131 -38.27 -21.76 -98.34
CA THR A 131 -37.01 -21.73 -97.60
C THR A 131 -36.64 -23.11 -97.04
N THR A 132 -35.39 -23.52 -97.25
CA THR A 132 -34.79 -24.69 -96.58
C THR A 132 -34.12 -24.22 -95.28
N ASN A 133 -34.72 -24.50 -94.13
CA ASN A 133 -34.14 -24.16 -92.82
C ASN A 133 -33.27 -25.31 -92.29
N LEU A 134 -31.98 -25.06 -92.04
CA LEU A 134 -31.11 -25.95 -91.26
C LEU A 134 -31.00 -25.39 -89.83
N THR A 135 -31.64 -26.03 -88.86
CA THR A 135 -31.54 -25.66 -87.43
C THR A 135 -30.59 -26.61 -86.72
N ALA A 136 -29.41 -26.12 -86.34
CA ALA A 136 -28.47 -26.84 -85.48
C ALA A 136 -28.60 -26.33 -84.04
N THR A 137 -28.93 -27.21 -83.10
CA THR A 137 -29.12 -26.87 -81.67
C THR A 137 -27.86 -27.12 -80.82
N GLY A 138 -26.70 -27.33 -81.46
CA GLY A 138 -25.39 -27.53 -80.82
C GLY A 138 -24.24 -27.37 -81.82
N ASN A 139 -22.99 -27.31 -81.34
CA ASN A 139 -21.80 -27.13 -82.18
C ASN A 139 -21.72 -28.21 -83.27
N THR A 140 -21.94 -27.80 -84.53
CA THR A 140 -21.96 -28.69 -85.70
C THR A 140 -20.97 -28.15 -86.73
N ALA A 141 -20.06 -28.98 -87.21
CA ALA A 141 -19.18 -28.62 -88.31
C ALA A 141 -19.96 -28.74 -89.64
N LEU A 142 -20.17 -27.61 -90.33
CA LEU A 142 -20.81 -27.55 -91.64
C LEU A 142 -19.74 -27.18 -92.69
N THR A 143 -19.35 -28.15 -93.51
CA THR A 143 -18.42 -27.89 -94.63
C THR A 143 -19.22 -27.43 -95.84
N LEU A 144 -19.05 -26.17 -96.21
CA LEU A 144 -19.69 -25.53 -97.35
C LEU A 144 -18.70 -25.53 -98.53
N PRO A 145 -19.17 -25.53 -99.79
CA PRO A 145 -18.29 -25.60 -100.94
C PRO A 145 -17.25 -24.47 -100.93
N THR A 146 -16.00 -24.79 -101.25
CA THR A 146 -14.88 -23.84 -101.26
C THR A 146 -14.92 -22.87 -102.44
N THR A 147 -15.82 -23.06 -103.39
CA THR A 147 -16.11 -22.15 -104.51
C THR A 147 -17.61 -22.09 -104.80
N GLY A 148 -18.10 -20.91 -105.23
CA GLY A 148 -19.53 -20.58 -105.35
C GLY A 148 -19.98 -19.53 -104.33
N THR A 149 -21.14 -18.90 -104.54
CA THR A 149 -21.67 -17.88 -103.63
C THR A 149 -22.50 -18.54 -102.54
N LEU A 150 -22.01 -18.49 -101.30
CA LEU A 150 -22.68 -19.08 -100.14
C LEU A 150 -23.69 -18.12 -99.47
N ALA A 151 -23.38 -16.82 -99.41
CA ALA A 151 -24.23 -15.76 -98.88
C ALA A 151 -23.82 -14.43 -99.54
N THR A 152 -24.73 -13.46 -99.60
CA THR A 152 -24.47 -12.14 -100.19
C THR A 152 -24.05 -11.14 -99.13
N LEU A 153 -23.50 -9.99 -99.54
CA LEU A 153 -23.01 -8.95 -98.62
C LEU A 153 -24.10 -8.42 -97.68
N THR A 154 -25.36 -8.51 -98.10
CA THR A 154 -26.55 -8.14 -97.33
C THR A 154 -26.82 -9.11 -96.17
N ASP A 155 -26.37 -10.36 -96.27
CA ASP A 155 -26.61 -11.41 -95.27
C ASP A 155 -25.60 -11.37 -94.11
N ILE A 156 -24.40 -10.80 -94.32
CA ILE A 156 -23.28 -10.80 -93.37
C ILE A 156 -23.33 -9.62 -92.37
N THR A 157 -24.03 -8.54 -92.69
CA THR A 157 -24.04 -7.31 -91.86
C THR A 157 -24.72 -7.49 -90.50
N SER A 158 -25.45 -8.59 -90.28
CA SER A 158 -26.17 -8.87 -89.02
C SER A 158 -25.41 -9.74 -88.02
N ALA A 159 -24.16 -10.19 -88.31
CA ALA A 159 -23.52 -11.29 -87.57
C ALA A 159 -22.21 -10.98 -86.79
N ASN A 160 -21.74 -9.73 -86.65
CA ASN A 160 -20.44 -9.44 -86.01
C ASN A 160 -20.53 -8.69 -84.66
N GLY A 161 -20.59 -9.44 -83.56
CA GLY A 161 -20.39 -8.96 -82.19
C GLY A 161 -19.27 -9.73 -81.48
N THR A 162 -18.26 -8.99 -80.98
CA THR A 162 -17.20 -9.34 -80.00
C THR A 162 -16.00 -10.23 -80.40
N ASN A 163 -14.81 -9.61 -80.55
CA ASN A 163 -13.67 -9.71 -79.59
C ASN A 163 -12.38 -9.07 -80.14
N ALA A 164 -11.76 -8.16 -79.38
CA ALA A 164 -10.39 -7.71 -79.60
C ALA A 164 -9.56 -7.89 -78.32
N ASN A 165 -8.59 -8.81 -78.39
CA ASN A 165 -7.55 -9.05 -77.39
C ASN A 165 -6.40 -8.04 -77.63
N LEU A 166 -5.97 -7.30 -76.59
CA LEU A 166 -5.04 -6.16 -76.69
C LEU A 166 -3.77 -6.42 -75.87
N THR A 167 -2.66 -6.73 -76.54
CA THR A 167 -1.32 -6.86 -75.92
C THR A 167 -0.31 -5.81 -76.44
N GLY A 168 -0.77 -4.63 -76.87
CA GLY A 168 0.08 -3.54 -77.38
C GLY A 168 -0.43 -2.13 -77.06
N PRO A 169 0.37 -1.06 -77.35
CA PRO A 169 0.03 0.33 -77.01
C PRO A 169 -1.30 0.78 -77.63
N ILE A 170 -2.17 1.39 -76.81
CA ILE A 170 -3.49 1.87 -77.24
C ILE A 170 -3.34 3.19 -78.01
N THR A 171 -3.43 3.16 -79.34
CA THR A 171 -3.72 4.34 -80.15
C THR A 171 -5.22 4.38 -80.46
N SER A 172 -5.97 5.18 -79.70
CA SER A 172 -7.43 5.31 -79.83
C SER A 172 -7.84 6.13 -81.06
N ILE A 173 -8.62 5.53 -81.98
CA ILE A 173 -9.45 6.23 -82.99
C ILE A 173 -10.89 5.69 -83.03
N GLY A 174 -11.46 5.29 -81.89
CA GLY A 174 -12.87 4.86 -81.83
C GLY A 174 -13.43 4.67 -80.43
N ASN A 175 -14.72 4.97 -80.26
CA ASN A 175 -15.39 5.22 -78.97
C ASN A 175 -15.59 3.95 -78.12
N ALA A 176 -14.75 3.82 -77.09
CA ALA A 176 -15.15 3.31 -75.79
C ALA A 176 -14.51 4.17 -74.68
N THR A 177 -15.29 5.14 -74.18
CA THR A 177 -15.25 5.72 -72.84
C THR A 177 -15.24 4.58 -71.79
N SER A 178 -14.43 4.53 -70.72
CA SER A 178 -13.94 5.59 -69.83
C SER A 178 -12.83 5.03 -68.92
N VAL A 179 -11.86 5.86 -68.54
CA VAL A 179 -11.11 5.68 -67.29
C VAL A 179 -11.89 6.40 -66.19
N ALA A 180 -12.31 5.68 -65.14
CA ALA A 180 -13.33 6.15 -64.19
C ALA A 180 -12.92 7.39 -63.36
N SER A 181 -11.63 7.73 -63.27
CA SER A 181 -11.15 9.03 -62.77
C SER A 181 -9.68 9.22 -63.13
N GLN A 182 -9.33 10.36 -63.74
CA GLN A 182 -7.96 10.75 -63.99
C GLN A 182 -7.81 12.26 -63.84
N THR A 183 -6.85 12.72 -63.04
CA THR A 183 -6.53 14.14 -62.87
C THR A 183 -5.17 14.44 -63.50
N GLY A 184 -5.24 14.96 -64.72
CA GLY A 184 -4.11 15.50 -65.48
C GLY A 184 -4.55 15.83 -66.91
N THR A 185 -4.36 17.07 -67.37
CA THR A 185 -4.88 17.57 -68.65
C THR A 185 -3.94 17.36 -69.85
N GLY A 186 -3.01 16.41 -69.77
CA GLY A 186 -2.04 16.11 -70.84
C GLY A 186 -2.46 14.95 -71.75
N THR A 187 -2.04 14.98 -73.02
CA THR A 187 -2.35 13.97 -74.06
C THR A 187 -1.59 12.64 -73.92
N LYS A 188 -0.91 12.39 -72.80
CA LYS A 188 -0.18 11.15 -72.47
C LYS A 188 -0.68 10.57 -71.14
N PHE A 189 -1.26 9.37 -71.20
CA PHE A 189 -1.69 8.59 -70.03
C PHE A 189 -0.47 8.08 -69.23
N VAL A 190 -0.36 8.45 -67.95
CA VAL A 190 0.71 7.97 -67.05
C VAL A 190 0.30 6.62 -66.45
N MET A 191 0.62 5.51 -67.13
CA MET A 191 0.19 4.14 -66.75
C MET A 191 1.37 3.17 -66.52
N ASP A 192 2.60 3.67 -66.38
CA ASP A 192 3.78 2.81 -66.21
C ASP A 192 4.16 2.64 -64.73
N THR A 193 4.74 1.49 -64.37
CA THR A 193 5.39 1.24 -63.08
C THR A 193 6.74 2.00 -63.01
N GLY A 194 6.67 3.33 -62.97
CA GLY A 194 7.85 4.22 -62.89
C GLY A 194 7.86 5.34 -63.93
N PRO A 195 6.85 6.23 -63.95
CA PRO A 195 6.76 7.25 -64.99
C PRO A 195 7.85 8.32 -64.87
N THR A 196 8.46 8.70 -66.00
CA THR A 196 9.44 9.79 -66.07
C THR A 196 8.80 11.09 -66.56
N PHE A 197 8.93 12.16 -65.79
CA PHE A 197 8.54 13.51 -66.20
C PHE A 197 9.77 14.28 -66.73
N VAL A 198 9.64 14.96 -67.87
CA VAL A 198 10.78 15.62 -68.55
C VAL A 198 10.96 17.08 -68.10
N ASN A 199 9.95 17.69 -67.48
CA ASN A 199 9.96 19.08 -67.03
C ASN A 199 9.50 19.18 -65.57
N ASN A 200 8.37 19.84 -65.33
CA ASN A 200 7.87 20.17 -64.00
C ASN A 200 6.69 19.28 -63.62
N ILE A 201 6.58 18.96 -62.34
CA ILE A 201 5.38 18.38 -61.73
C ILE A 201 4.68 19.51 -60.96
N THR A 202 3.45 19.87 -61.36
CA THR A 202 2.62 20.85 -60.64
C THR A 202 1.56 20.10 -59.85
N THR A 203 1.70 20.03 -58.53
CA THR A 203 0.74 19.37 -57.64
C THR A 203 0.69 20.07 -56.28
N PRO A 204 -0.50 20.21 -55.66
CA PRO A 204 -0.62 20.68 -54.28
C PRO A 204 0.03 19.74 -53.26
N SER A 205 0.16 18.45 -53.57
CA SER A 205 0.66 17.43 -52.64
C SER A 205 1.38 16.28 -53.36
N ILE A 206 2.50 15.85 -52.79
CA ILE A 206 3.24 14.64 -53.19
C ILE A 206 3.31 13.76 -51.94
N ILE A 207 2.83 12.51 -52.03
CA ILE A 207 2.73 11.59 -50.89
C ILE A 207 3.51 10.31 -51.21
N GLY A 208 4.34 9.82 -50.29
CA GLY A 208 5.19 8.64 -50.46
C GLY A 208 4.49 7.27 -50.32
N GLY A 209 3.16 7.24 -50.24
CA GLY A 209 2.35 6.03 -50.04
C GLY A 209 1.22 6.23 -49.03
N THR A 210 0.32 5.24 -48.89
CA THR A 210 -0.86 5.30 -48.01
C THR A 210 -0.67 4.66 -46.63
N ALA A 211 0.49 4.02 -46.39
CA ALA A 211 0.80 3.32 -45.14
C ALA A 211 1.68 4.18 -44.21
N THR A 212 1.54 4.02 -42.90
CA THR A 212 2.20 4.82 -41.85
C THR A 212 3.72 4.68 -41.79
N THR A 213 4.33 3.81 -42.60
CA THR A 213 5.77 3.52 -42.63
C THR A 213 6.42 3.69 -44.01
N GLN A 214 5.66 4.09 -45.05
CA GLN A 214 6.22 4.31 -46.39
C GLN A 214 6.85 5.70 -46.51
N SER A 215 8.11 5.74 -46.95
CA SER A 215 8.87 6.98 -47.11
C SER A 215 8.72 7.57 -48.51
N LEU A 216 8.52 8.88 -48.60
CA LEU A 216 8.69 9.62 -49.85
C LEU A 216 10.19 9.84 -50.09
N VAL A 217 10.74 9.21 -51.13
CA VAL A 217 12.17 9.32 -51.45
C VAL A 217 12.38 10.26 -52.62
N TYR A 218 12.98 11.42 -52.36
CA TYR A 218 13.49 12.29 -53.41
C TYR A 218 14.96 11.96 -53.68
N LYS A 219 15.32 11.78 -54.96
CA LYS A 219 16.71 11.62 -55.42
C LYS A 219 17.00 12.67 -56.48
N THR A 220 18.03 13.48 -56.31
CA THR A 220 18.37 14.56 -57.24
C THR A 220 18.89 14.07 -58.59
N THR A 221 19.57 12.92 -58.61
CA THR A 221 20.14 12.36 -59.84
C THR A 221 20.37 10.85 -59.70
N THR A 222 20.42 10.16 -60.84
CA THR A 222 20.87 8.76 -60.97
C THR A 222 22.36 8.66 -61.33
N GLY A 223 23.02 9.79 -61.60
CA GLY A 223 24.44 9.85 -61.98
C GLY A 223 25.39 9.66 -60.80
N ILE A 224 26.48 8.93 -61.03
CA ILE A 224 27.52 8.66 -60.03
C ILE A 224 28.53 9.83 -60.07
N GLY A 225 28.67 10.60 -58.97
CA GLY A 225 29.83 11.47 -58.74
C GLY A 225 29.73 12.96 -59.11
N VAL A 226 28.55 13.55 -59.29
CA VAL A 226 28.45 15.01 -59.52
C VAL A 226 28.45 15.81 -58.22
N ALA A 227 29.41 16.73 -58.09
CA ALA A 227 29.28 17.86 -57.18
C ALA A 227 28.02 18.66 -57.57
N ASN A 228 27.26 19.17 -56.59
CA ASN A 228 26.09 20.06 -56.76
C ASN A 228 24.76 19.43 -57.19
N ALA A 229 24.57 18.10 -57.06
CA ALA A 229 23.25 17.48 -57.17
C ALA A 229 22.42 17.69 -55.88
N ASP A 230 22.07 18.94 -55.61
CA ASP A 230 21.48 19.38 -54.36
C ASP A 230 19.94 19.35 -54.42
N HIS A 231 19.30 19.02 -53.30
CA HIS A 231 17.86 19.28 -53.19
C HIS A 231 17.69 20.76 -52.83
N ILE A 232 17.01 21.51 -53.70
CA ILE A 232 16.80 22.96 -53.53
C ILE A 232 15.31 23.23 -53.39
N PHE A 233 14.93 23.92 -52.33
CA PHE A 233 13.57 24.40 -52.09
C PHE A 233 13.52 25.90 -52.41
N GLN A 234 12.93 26.23 -53.56
CA GLN A 234 12.73 27.60 -54.00
C GLN A 234 11.35 28.11 -53.55
N VAL A 235 11.30 29.36 -53.10
CA VAL A 235 10.10 30.09 -52.66
C VAL A 235 10.10 31.49 -53.28
N GLY A 236 9.07 32.28 -52.98
CA GLY A 236 8.91 33.63 -53.50
C GLY A 236 8.38 33.65 -54.94
N ASN A 237 8.28 34.86 -55.52
CA ASN A 237 7.72 35.03 -56.86
C ASN A 237 8.57 34.28 -57.91
N ASN A 238 7.96 33.31 -58.59
CA ASN A 238 8.60 32.45 -59.60
C ASN A 238 9.92 31.78 -59.14
N GLY A 239 10.01 31.39 -57.85
CA GLY A 239 11.18 30.70 -57.31
C GLY A 239 12.42 31.57 -57.11
N ALA A 240 12.28 32.90 -57.10
CA ALA A 240 13.40 33.83 -57.01
C ALA A 240 14.24 33.72 -55.72
N THR A 241 13.76 33.04 -54.68
CA THR A 241 14.48 32.87 -53.40
C THR A 241 14.69 31.41 -53.07
N GLU A 242 15.93 31.03 -52.78
CA GLU A 242 16.23 29.74 -52.18
C GLU A 242 15.98 29.80 -50.67
N ALA A 243 14.96 29.09 -50.17
CA ALA A 243 14.67 29.03 -48.74
C ALA A 243 15.56 28.01 -48.03
N MET A 244 15.78 26.86 -48.68
CA MET A 244 16.53 25.75 -48.10
C MET A 244 17.24 24.97 -49.20
N ARG A 245 18.45 24.52 -48.89
CA ARG A 245 19.24 23.60 -49.73
C ARG A 245 19.76 22.45 -48.90
N ILE A 246 19.67 21.24 -49.43
CA ILE A 246 20.39 20.08 -48.95
C ILE A 246 21.46 19.76 -49.99
N ALA A 247 22.70 20.08 -49.66
CA ALA A 247 23.83 19.81 -50.52
C ALA A 247 24.09 18.31 -50.65
N ASN A 248 24.69 17.88 -51.76
CA ASN A 248 25.00 16.47 -52.02
C ASN A 248 25.92 15.80 -50.97
N ASN A 249 26.61 16.59 -50.13
CA ASN A 249 27.41 16.11 -48.98
C ASN A 249 26.60 15.96 -47.68
N GLY A 250 25.27 16.13 -47.75
CA GLY A 250 24.34 16.02 -46.63
C GLY A 250 24.25 17.27 -45.75
N ASN A 251 24.86 18.39 -46.15
CA ASN A 251 24.78 19.64 -45.42
C ASN A 251 23.46 20.37 -45.75
N VAL A 252 22.82 20.93 -44.74
CA VAL A 252 21.53 21.65 -44.86
C VAL A 252 21.76 23.14 -44.63
N GLY A 253 21.43 23.96 -45.62
CA GLY A 253 21.45 25.42 -45.54
C GLY A 253 20.04 25.99 -45.51
N ILE A 254 19.76 26.93 -44.61
CA ILE A 254 18.50 27.67 -44.52
C ILE A 254 18.81 29.16 -44.66
N GLY A 255 18.30 29.77 -45.74
CA GLY A 255 18.55 31.18 -46.09
C GLY A 255 19.95 31.52 -46.64
N ASN A 256 20.83 30.52 -46.82
CA ASN A 256 22.14 30.64 -47.48
C ASN A 256 22.66 29.25 -47.92
N ALA A 257 23.66 29.21 -48.80
CA ALA A 257 24.38 27.98 -49.12
C ALA A 257 25.16 27.45 -47.89
N PRO A 258 25.06 26.15 -47.55
CA PRO A 258 25.62 25.65 -46.30
C PRO A 258 27.12 25.40 -46.35
N ASN A 259 27.86 25.92 -45.36
CA ASN A 259 29.27 25.62 -45.14
C ASN A 259 29.51 24.51 -44.08
N ALA A 260 28.46 24.08 -43.37
CA ALA A 260 28.48 23.06 -42.32
C ALA A 260 27.24 22.16 -42.38
N LYS A 261 27.14 21.14 -41.51
CA LYS A 261 26.04 20.16 -41.54
C LYS A 261 24.64 20.78 -41.43
N LEU A 262 24.49 21.82 -40.62
CA LEU A 262 23.30 22.66 -40.55
C LEU A 262 23.76 24.12 -40.43
N ASP A 263 23.45 24.93 -41.44
CA ASP A 263 23.81 26.35 -41.53
C ASP A 263 22.53 27.18 -41.67
N VAL A 264 22.29 28.10 -40.73
CA VAL A 264 21.07 28.91 -40.69
C VAL A 264 21.49 30.38 -40.71
N LYS A 265 21.15 31.09 -41.78
CA LYS A 265 21.31 32.54 -41.85
C LYS A 265 20.21 33.22 -41.06
N GLY A 266 20.51 33.60 -39.82
CA GLY A 266 19.57 34.25 -38.90
C GLY A 266 19.55 33.58 -37.53
N THR A 267 18.43 33.69 -36.82
CA THR A 267 18.27 33.09 -35.48
C THR A 267 17.83 31.63 -35.58
N PHE A 268 18.58 30.73 -34.94
CA PHE A 268 18.14 29.36 -34.67
C PHE A 268 17.47 29.30 -33.29
N ARG A 269 16.21 28.85 -33.25
CA ARG A 269 15.39 28.83 -32.02
C ARG A 269 14.96 27.41 -31.69
N LEU A 270 15.30 26.96 -30.49
CA LEU A 270 14.79 25.71 -29.89
C LEU A 270 13.73 26.06 -28.84
N THR A 271 12.47 25.71 -29.08
CA THR A 271 11.35 26.00 -28.16
C THR A 271 10.95 24.80 -27.34
N GLY A 272 10.70 24.99 -26.04
CA GLY A 272 10.06 23.98 -25.20
C GLY A 272 8.54 23.93 -25.42
N ALA A 273 7.92 22.80 -25.07
CA ALA A 273 6.49 22.55 -25.26
C ALA A 273 5.56 23.48 -24.44
N THR A 274 6.04 24.07 -23.34
CA THR A 274 5.19 24.78 -22.35
C THR A 274 5.70 26.19 -21.98
N SER A 275 6.43 26.85 -22.90
CA SER A 275 7.06 28.18 -22.82
C SER A 275 8.53 28.20 -22.35
N GLY A 276 9.30 29.11 -22.96
CA GLY A 276 10.76 29.17 -22.89
C GLY A 276 11.44 28.52 -24.09
N GLY A 277 12.50 29.13 -24.60
CA GLY A 277 13.30 28.56 -25.69
C GLY A 277 14.72 29.11 -25.67
N VAL A 278 15.68 28.31 -26.10
CA VAL A 278 17.06 28.74 -26.27
C VAL A 278 17.17 29.36 -27.66
N ASN A 279 17.43 30.67 -27.71
CA ASN A 279 17.73 31.37 -28.94
C ASN A 279 19.25 31.40 -29.10
N PHE A 280 19.78 30.76 -30.13
CA PHE A 280 21.17 30.90 -30.51
C PHE A 280 21.24 32.03 -31.55
N ALA A 281 21.59 33.23 -31.07
CA ALA A 281 21.79 34.41 -31.90
C ALA A 281 23.18 34.98 -31.63
N VAL A 282 23.99 35.13 -32.67
CA VAL A 282 25.26 35.87 -32.61
C VAL A 282 24.93 37.36 -32.74
N LEU A 283 25.54 38.23 -31.93
CA LEU A 283 25.37 39.69 -32.05
C LEU A 283 25.83 40.16 -33.44
N ALA A 284 25.18 41.20 -33.98
CA ALA A 284 25.25 41.68 -35.36
C ALA A 284 26.64 42.16 -35.89
N ALA A 285 27.73 41.95 -35.17
CA ALA A 285 29.08 42.23 -35.66
C ALA A 285 29.64 41.00 -36.41
N ALA A 286 30.45 41.22 -37.45
CA ALA A 286 31.00 40.21 -38.36
C ALA A 286 32.04 39.26 -37.72
N GLY A 287 31.65 38.52 -36.68
CA GLY A 287 32.47 37.55 -35.98
C GLY A 287 31.80 36.18 -35.90
N SER A 288 32.59 35.11 -36.05
CA SER A 288 32.14 33.75 -35.75
C SER A 288 32.22 33.51 -34.24
N SER A 289 31.13 33.03 -33.63
CA SER A 289 31.14 32.54 -32.25
C SER A 289 30.96 31.02 -32.27
N THR A 290 32.05 30.29 -32.01
CA THR A 290 32.01 28.82 -31.91
C THR A 290 31.69 28.44 -30.47
N TYR A 291 30.51 27.90 -30.22
CA TYR A 291 30.16 27.25 -28.96
C TYR A 291 30.51 25.76 -29.02
N THR A 292 31.67 25.40 -28.46
CA THR A 292 32.08 24.00 -28.36
C THR A 292 31.41 23.37 -27.15
N TRP A 293 30.60 22.34 -27.36
CA TRP A 293 30.04 21.54 -26.28
C TRP A 293 31.14 20.72 -25.61
N PRO A 294 31.13 20.56 -24.27
CA PRO A 294 32.11 19.70 -23.60
C PRO A 294 32.03 18.26 -24.13
N SER A 295 33.18 17.60 -24.24
CA SER A 295 33.30 16.24 -24.82
C SER A 295 32.77 15.11 -23.93
N SER A 296 32.29 15.42 -22.73
CA SER A 296 31.71 14.47 -21.77
C SER A 296 30.36 14.96 -21.27
N SER A 297 29.49 14.06 -20.84
CA SER A 297 28.28 14.42 -20.09
C SER A 297 28.67 15.00 -18.73
N PRO A 298 27.90 15.97 -18.18
CA PRO A 298 28.18 16.45 -16.84
C PRO A 298 27.96 15.32 -15.83
N ALA A 299 28.73 15.32 -14.74
CA ALA A 299 28.26 14.66 -13.52
C ALA A 299 26.95 15.33 -13.06
N SER A 300 26.07 14.60 -12.36
CA SER A 300 24.71 15.09 -12.04
C SER A 300 24.69 16.56 -11.60
N SER A 301 23.78 17.36 -12.16
CA SER A 301 23.59 18.79 -11.86
C SER A 301 24.66 19.76 -12.41
N GLY A 302 25.43 19.38 -13.43
CA GLY A 302 26.28 20.33 -14.16
C GLY A 302 25.47 21.34 -14.95
N VAL A 303 25.90 22.61 -14.93
CA VAL A 303 25.38 23.68 -15.80
C VAL A 303 26.46 24.08 -16.81
N LEU A 304 26.04 24.53 -17.98
CA LEU A 304 26.97 25.04 -18.98
C LEU A 304 27.20 26.52 -18.71
N GLN A 305 28.45 26.87 -18.44
CA GLN A 305 28.86 28.25 -18.29
C GLN A 305 29.78 28.63 -19.46
N SER A 306 29.53 29.80 -20.05
CA SER A 306 30.44 30.42 -21.01
C SER A 306 31.56 31.11 -20.26
N ASN A 307 32.81 30.86 -20.66
CA ASN A 307 34.00 31.53 -20.12
C ASN A 307 34.28 32.89 -20.81
N SER A 308 33.27 33.51 -21.41
CA SER A 308 33.36 34.75 -22.20
C SER A 308 34.24 34.67 -23.46
N THR A 309 34.83 33.51 -23.77
CA THR A 309 35.59 33.25 -25.01
C THR A 309 34.93 32.20 -25.92
N GLY A 310 33.67 31.86 -25.64
CA GLY A 310 32.84 30.96 -26.46
C GLY A 310 33.01 29.48 -26.15
N THR A 311 33.94 29.08 -25.28
CA THR A 311 34.02 27.69 -24.83
C THR A 311 33.01 27.45 -23.71
N LEU A 312 32.08 26.51 -23.92
CA LEU A 312 31.21 26.05 -22.85
C LEU A 312 31.95 24.98 -22.07
N SER A 313 31.98 25.11 -20.76
CA SER A 313 32.44 24.05 -19.87
C SER A 313 31.28 23.59 -19.00
N TRP A 314 31.22 22.30 -18.71
CA TRP A 314 30.45 21.85 -17.56
C TRP A 314 31.13 22.44 -16.33
N VAL A 315 30.43 23.34 -15.65
CA VAL A 315 30.76 23.68 -14.29
C VAL A 315 29.80 22.93 -13.41
N THR A 316 30.28 22.43 -12.28
CA THR A 316 29.39 22.13 -11.17
C THR A 316 28.63 23.42 -10.89
N ALA A 317 27.30 23.37 -10.84
CA ALA A 317 26.51 24.53 -10.42
C ALA A 317 27.15 25.11 -9.15
N ALA A 318 27.61 26.36 -9.20
CA ALA A 318 28.55 26.91 -8.22
C ALA A 318 28.07 26.65 -6.78
N THR A 319 28.81 25.82 -6.05
CA THR A 319 28.63 25.63 -4.61
C THR A 319 29.31 26.82 -3.92
N GLY A 320 28.54 27.79 -3.45
CA GLY A 320 29.12 28.97 -2.78
C GLY A 320 28.23 30.21 -2.68
N ASN A 321 27.08 30.26 -3.36
CA ASN A 321 26.01 31.17 -2.98
C ASN A 321 25.10 30.43 -2.00
N ALA A 322 24.87 30.97 -0.81
CA ALA A 322 23.87 30.41 0.09
C ALA A 322 22.51 30.45 -0.62
N LEU A 323 21.96 29.29 -0.98
CA LEU A 323 20.53 29.21 -1.26
C LEU A 323 19.82 29.51 0.08
N THR A 324 18.94 30.52 0.11
CA THR A 324 18.16 30.89 1.31
C THR A 324 17.28 29.74 1.85
N THR A 325 17.18 28.66 1.10
CA THR A 325 16.42 27.44 1.40
C THR A 325 17.26 26.26 1.90
N ASN A 326 18.61 26.34 1.95
CA ASN A 326 19.48 25.25 2.42
C ASN A 326 20.37 25.65 3.62
N PRO A 327 20.66 24.73 4.56
CA PRO A 327 21.47 25.01 5.75
C PRO A 327 22.98 25.22 5.45
N LEU A 328 23.75 25.65 6.46
CA LEU A 328 25.19 26.00 6.36
C LEU A 328 26.11 24.86 5.87
N SER A 329 25.64 23.62 5.83
CA SER A 329 26.39 22.44 5.36
C SER A 329 26.83 22.50 3.90
N GLN A 330 26.35 23.49 3.13
CA GLN A 330 26.77 23.76 1.76
C GLN A 330 28.18 24.40 1.67
N PHE A 331 28.73 24.89 2.78
CA PHE A 331 30.08 25.43 2.85
C PHE A 331 31.08 24.33 3.27
N ALA A 332 32.32 24.43 2.77
CA ALA A 332 33.43 23.64 3.33
C ALA A 332 33.61 23.95 4.82
N THR A 333 34.23 23.06 5.60
CA THR A 333 34.40 23.20 7.06
C THR A 333 34.80 24.63 7.46
N THR A 334 33.88 25.36 8.09
CA THR A 334 34.04 26.78 8.44
C THR A 334 34.50 26.93 9.89
N THR A 335 35.40 27.87 10.14
CA THR A 335 35.81 28.23 11.51
C THR A 335 34.78 29.11 12.20
N SER A 336 34.74 29.10 13.54
CA SER A 336 33.84 29.98 14.30
C SER A 336 34.06 31.47 14.00
N ALA A 337 35.29 31.88 13.70
CA ALA A 337 35.61 33.26 13.32
C ALA A 337 35.00 33.66 11.97
N GLN A 338 34.96 32.72 11.01
CA GLN A 338 34.30 32.94 9.72
C GLN A 338 32.78 33.01 9.86
N LEU A 339 32.19 32.26 10.80
CA LEU A 339 30.75 32.31 11.07
C LEU A 339 30.32 33.60 11.79
N SER A 340 31.13 34.10 12.72
CA SER A 340 30.89 35.36 13.46
C SER A 340 30.90 36.61 12.58
N GLY A 341 31.57 36.59 11.42
CA GLY A 341 31.57 37.73 10.50
C GLY A 341 30.31 37.84 9.63
N VAL A 342 29.46 36.81 9.62
CA VAL A 342 28.29 36.70 8.73
C VAL A 342 26.98 36.86 9.51
N LEU A 343 26.96 36.42 10.76
CA LEU A 343 25.81 36.57 11.64
C LEU A 343 25.97 37.89 12.42
N SER A 344 24.86 38.64 12.56
CA SER A 344 24.87 40.02 13.06
C SER A 344 24.18 40.20 14.41
N ASP A 345 23.59 39.14 14.95
CA ASP A 345 22.79 39.12 16.18
C ASP A 345 23.43 38.28 17.30
N GLU A 346 24.68 37.83 17.12
CA GLU A 346 25.47 37.18 18.17
C GLU A 346 25.70 38.12 19.34
N THR A 347 25.38 37.62 20.53
CA THR A 347 25.79 38.25 21.79
C THR A 347 27.06 37.55 22.30
N GLY A 348 28.21 38.23 22.18
CA GLY A 348 29.51 37.77 22.67
C GLY A 348 30.63 37.89 21.63
N THR A 349 31.89 37.95 22.07
CA THR A 349 33.07 37.87 21.21
C THR A 349 33.83 36.57 21.53
N GLY A 350 34.13 35.73 20.53
CA GLY A 350 34.90 34.48 20.72
C GLY A 350 34.45 33.27 19.89
N SER A 351 34.96 32.08 20.24
CA SER A 351 34.62 30.81 19.56
C SER A 351 33.16 30.40 19.81
N ALA A 352 32.47 29.97 18.75
CA ALA A 352 31.14 29.42 18.86
C ALA A 352 31.16 28.11 19.68
N VAL A 353 30.29 28.02 20.67
CA VAL A 353 30.32 26.99 21.69
C VAL A 353 29.47 25.79 21.25
N PHE A 354 30.05 24.88 20.46
CA PHE A 354 29.38 23.67 19.96
C PHE A 354 29.77 22.37 20.67
N SER A 355 30.65 22.43 21.69
CA SER A 355 31.15 21.25 22.40
C SER A 355 30.17 20.79 23.49
N SER A 356 30.12 19.49 23.76
CA SER A 356 29.36 18.88 24.86
C SER A 356 29.92 19.19 26.26
N SER A 357 31.09 19.84 26.35
CA SER A 357 31.70 20.29 27.62
C SER A 357 32.57 21.53 27.41
N PRO A 358 31.97 22.70 27.19
CA PRO A 358 32.73 23.91 26.92
C PRO A 358 33.37 24.49 28.18
N THR A 359 34.64 24.89 28.08
CA THR A 359 35.32 25.65 29.13
C THR A 359 35.10 27.14 28.91
N LEU A 360 34.33 27.79 29.79
CA LEU A 360 34.08 29.24 29.76
C LEU A 360 35.04 29.95 30.72
N VAL A 361 35.87 30.86 30.21
CA VAL A 361 36.76 31.69 31.03
C VAL A 361 36.06 33.02 31.30
N THR A 362 35.77 33.32 32.57
CA THR A 362 35.05 34.53 33.03
C THR A 362 33.73 34.86 32.30
N PRO A 363 32.77 33.92 32.17
CA PRO A 363 31.49 34.22 31.53
C PRO A 363 30.64 35.16 32.40
N ASN A 364 30.15 36.25 31.82
CA ASN A 364 29.02 36.99 32.39
C ASN A 364 27.71 36.40 31.84
N LEU A 365 26.98 35.64 32.66
CA LEU A 365 25.72 34.98 32.26
C LEU A 365 24.47 35.87 32.45
N GLY A 366 24.63 37.12 32.90
CA GLY A 366 23.52 38.00 33.23
C GLY A 366 22.59 37.40 34.30
N THR A 367 21.27 37.47 34.06
CA THR A 367 20.23 36.85 34.89
C THR A 367 19.64 35.64 34.14
N PRO A 368 20.19 34.43 34.30
CA PRO A 368 19.67 33.26 33.60
C PRO A 368 18.27 32.91 34.10
N SER A 369 17.33 32.62 33.20
CA SER A 369 15.98 32.17 33.56
C SER A 369 15.98 30.79 34.21
N THR A 370 16.94 29.92 33.85
CA THR A 370 17.22 28.62 34.47
C THR A 370 18.72 28.33 34.42
N LEU A 371 19.29 27.77 35.50
CA LEU A 371 20.68 27.30 35.55
C LEU A 371 20.74 26.03 36.42
N ILE A 372 21.32 24.95 35.89
CA ILE A 372 21.58 23.71 36.64
C ILE A 372 23.11 23.59 36.79
N GLY A 373 23.62 23.98 37.96
CA GLY A 373 25.06 23.93 38.28
C GLY A 373 25.40 22.77 39.21
N THR A 374 25.96 21.68 38.69
CA THR A 374 26.33 20.49 39.49
C THR A 374 27.71 20.61 40.16
N ASN A 375 28.57 21.52 39.71
CA ASN A 375 29.93 21.72 40.23
C ASN A 375 30.42 23.18 40.07
N ILE A 376 29.65 24.15 40.59
CA ILE A 376 30.06 25.56 40.60
C ILE A 376 30.92 25.80 41.86
N THR A 377 32.23 25.89 41.68
CA THR A 377 33.17 26.20 42.76
C THR A 377 33.55 27.69 42.70
N GLY A 378 33.04 28.50 43.64
CA GLY A 378 33.33 29.93 43.76
C GLY A 378 32.53 30.60 44.88
N THR A 379 32.98 31.76 45.37
CA THR A 379 32.30 32.51 46.42
C THR A 379 30.96 33.03 45.88
N ALA A 380 29.85 32.43 46.31
CA ALA A 380 28.49 32.76 45.87
C ALA A 380 27.94 34.04 46.54
N THR A 381 28.74 35.10 46.63
CA THR A 381 28.37 36.37 47.27
C THR A 381 27.18 37.09 46.61
N GLY A 382 26.78 36.67 45.39
CA GLY A 382 25.65 37.22 44.64
C GLY A 382 24.43 36.29 44.51
N LEU A 383 24.41 35.09 45.12
CA LEU A 383 23.24 34.22 45.09
C LEU A 383 22.23 34.68 46.15
N THR A 384 21.56 35.80 45.87
CA THR A 384 20.57 36.40 46.78
C THR A 384 19.28 35.56 46.76
N ALA A 385 19.07 34.78 47.83
CA ALA A 385 17.79 34.19 48.26
C ALA A 385 17.00 33.40 47.19
N GLY A 386 17.49 32.20 46.85
CA GLY A 386 16.63 31.13 46.35
C GLY A 386 16.47 30.05 47.42
N THR A 387 15.28 29.48 47.60
CA THR A 387 15.06 28.28 48.40
C THR A 387 15.96 27.15 47.89
N ALA A 388 17.08 26.90 48.58
CA ALA A 388 17.93 25.75 48.29
C ALA A 388 17.24 24.49 48.83
N THR A 389 16.62 23.71 47.95
CA THR A 389 15.84 22.52 48.32
C THR A 389 16.69 21.43 48.97
N ASN A 390 18.00 21.39 48.71
CA ASN A 390 18.94 20.39 49.23
C ASN A 390 20.28 21.03 49.62
N VAL A 391 20.39 21.53 50.84
CA VAL A 391 21.67 21.94 51.44
C VAL A 391 22.22 20.76 52.23
N THR A 392 23.25 20.08 51.72
CA THR A 392 23.84 18.88 52.34
C THR A 392 25.07 19.17 53.22
N GLY A 393 25.53 20.42 53.27
CA GLY A 393 26.72 20.85 54.03
C GLY A 393 26.43 21.92 55.10
N ILE A 394 27.43 22.23 55.93
CA ILE A 394 27.34 23.27 56.97
C ILE A 394 27.26 24.66 56.31
N VAL A 395 26.22 25.43 56.64
CA VAL A 395 26.08 26.83 56.21
C VAL A 395 26.62 27.74 57.31
N ALA A 396 27.38 28.77 56.94
CA ALA A 396 27.84 29.78 57.90
C ALA A 396 26.67 30.63 58.41
N GLY A 397 26.72 31.08 59.67
CA GLY A 397 25.63 31.81 60.33
C GLY A 397 25.16 33.08 59.59
N ALA A 398 26.07 33.80 58.91
CA ALA A 398 25.73 34.98 58.11
C ALA A 398 24.76 34.68 56.94
N ASN A 399 24.68 33.41 56.51
CA ASN A 399 23.93 32.94 55.35
C ASN A 399 22.78 31.99 55.74
N GLY A 400 22.32 32.01 57.00
CA GLY A 400 21.15 31.23 57.43
C GLY A 400 21.43 29.79 57.85
N GLY A 401 22.70 29.42 58.07
CA GLY A 401 23.02 28.16 58.73
C GLY A 401 22.64 28.19 60.20
N THR A 402 22.00 27.13 60.68
CA THR A 402 21.50 26.98 62.05
C THR A 402 22.61 26.89 63.12
N GLY A 403 23.85 27.28 62.79
CA GLY A 403 25.05 27.05 63.60
C GLY A 403 25.69 28.26 64.26
N VAL A 404 25.38 29.52 63.90
CA VAL A 404 25.96 30.70 64.59
C VAL A 404 25.02 31.91 64.51
N VAL A 405 24.54 32.39 65.68
CA VAL A 405 23.86 33.69 65.94
C VAL A 405 22.65 34.03 65.05
N ASN A 406 21.43 33.72 65.53
CA ASN A 406 20.16 34.07 64.90
C ASN A 406 19.62 35.44 65.40
N SER A 407 20.44 36.50 65.35
CA SER A 407 20.09 37.81 65.91
C SER A 407 18.82 38.38 65.25
N GLY A 408 17.76 38.58 66.04
CA GLY A 408 16.48 39.09 65.56
C GLY A 408 15.66 38.14 64.67
N LYS A 409 15.98 36.83 64.65
CA LYS A 409 15.31 35.82 63.80
C LYS A 409 14.81 34.64 64.64
N THR A 410 13.75 33.96 64.17
CA THR A 410 13.18 32.76 64.79
C THR A 410 13.74 31.48 64.16
N ILE A 411 13.88 30.41 64.95
CA ILE A 411 14.13 29.04 64.45
C ILE A 411 12.78 28.32 64.45
N THR A 412 12.27 27.95 63.27
CA THR A 412 11.01 27.20 63.11
C THR A 412 11.32 25.78 62.64
N LEU A 413 10.92 24.76 63.40
CA LEU A 413 11.11 23.35 63.05
C LEU A 413 9.80 22.80 62.48
N GLY A 414 9.85 22.17 61.30
CA GLY A 414 8.68 21.52 60.67
C GLY A 414 8.30 20.16 61.27
N GLY A 415 8.98 19.73 62.33
CA GLY A 415 8.79 18.45 63.01
C GLY A 415 9.36 18.47 64.42
N ASN A 416 9.47 17.29 65.03
CA ASN A 416 9.89 17.16 66.43
C ASN A 416 11.37 17.54 66.63
N LEU A 417 11.67 18.31 67.67
CA LEU A 417 13.02 18.44 68.20
C LEU A 417 13.36 17.20 69.02
N THR A 418 14.10 16.26 68.41
CA THR A 418 14.48 14.99 69.03
C THR A 418 15.96 15.04 69.40
N THR A 419 16.29 15.08 70.69
CA THR A 419 17.68 15.02 71.18
C THR A 419 17.96 13.64 71.77
N THR A 420 18.46 12.71 70.95
CA THR A 420 18.91 11.38 71.42
C THR A 420 20.40 11.37 71.72
N GLY A 421 20.79 11.04 72.95
CA GLY A 421 22.20 10.90 73.34
C GLY A 421 22.43 11.09 74.84
N ALA A 422 23.60 10.65 75.33
CA ALA A 422 23.95 10.63 76.76
C ALA A 422 24.31 12.01 77.37
N PHE A 423 24.05 13.11 76.65
CA PHE A 423 24.48 14.45 77.05
C PHE A 423 23.31 15.39 77.32
N THR A 424 23.50 16.27 78.32
CA THR A 424 22.50 17.24 78.75
C THR A 424 22.16 18.24 77.65
N THR A 425 20.88 18.44 77.38
CA THR A 425 20.40 19.53 76.51
C THR A 425 20.18 20.78 77.38
N ASN A 426 21.11 21.74 77.38
CA ASN A 426 20.95 23.01 78.09
C ASN A 426 20.25 24.05 77.20
N LEU A 427 19.05 24.51 77.62
CA LEU A 427 18.40 25.69 77.05
C LEU A 427 18.64 26.89 77.98
N THR A 428 19.60 27.76 77.64
CA THR A 428 19.87 28.99 78.41
C THR A 428 19.20 30.19 77.73
N ALA A 429 18.12 30.69 78.32
CA ALA A 429 17.50 31.95 77.93
C ALA A 429 17.98 33.08 78.87
N THR A 430 18.68 34.07 78.33
CA THR A 430 19.25 35.17 79.13
C THR A 430 18.34 36.40 79.23
N GLY A 431 17.14 36.38 78.61
CA GLY A 431 16.12 37.42 78.69
C GLY A 431 14.71 36.87 78.94
N ASN A 432 13.72 37.76 79.12
CA ASN A 432 12.31 37.38 79.29
C ASN A 432 11.86 36.42 78.19
N THR A 433 11.45 35.22 78.57
CA THR A 433 11.00 34.17 77.66
C THR A 433 9.53 33.86 77.91
N ALA A 434 8.71 33.93 76.88
CA ALA A 434 7.38 33.34 76.87
C ALA A 434 7.51 31.92 76.31
N LEU A 435 7.45 30.91 77.18
CA LEU A 435 7.45 29.50 76.79
C LEU A 435 6.00 29.01 76.78
N THR A 436 5.43 28.85 75.58
CA THR A 436 4.11 28.22 75.41
C THR A 436 4.30 26.71 75.30
N LEU A 437 3.97 25.99 76.36
CA LEU A 437 3.91 24.53 76.38
C LEU A 437 2.54 24.05 75.85
N PRO A 438 2.41 22.81 75.37
CA PRO A 438 1.13 22.27 74.92
C PRO A 438 0.06 22.40 76.02
N ALA A 439 -1.17 22.79 75.62
CA ALA A 439 -2.29 22.98 76.55
C ALA A 439 -2.72 21.66 77.24
N THR A 440 -2.32 20.52 76.69
CA THR A 440 -2.51 19.18 77.25
C THR A 440 -1.27 18.33 76.99
N GLY A 441 -0.85 17.53 77.97
CA GLY A 441 0.30 16.63 77.84
C GLY A 441 1.08 16.53 79.16
N THR A 442 1.97 15.55 79.23
CA THR A 442 2.86 15.36 80.38
C THR A 442 4.19 16.07 80.09
N LEU A 443 4.54 17.08 80.90
CA LEU A 443 5.77 17.87 80.71
C LEU A 443 7.05 17.08 80.97
N ALA A 444 6.99 16.06 81.82
CA ALA A 444 8.06 15.10 82.04
C ALA A 444 7.50 13.78 82.63
N THR A 445 8.00 12.65 82.13
CA THR A 445 7.44 11.30 82.39
C THR A 445 8.42 10.37 83.11
N LEU A 446 9.40 10.89 83.84
CA LEU A 446 10.43 10.02 84.41
C LEU A 446 10.03 9.43 85.77
N VAL A 447 10.46 8.20 86.03
CA VAL A 447 10.52 7.62 87.37
C VAL A 447 11.49 8.45 88.22
N GLY A 448 10.98 9.33 89.07
CA GLY A 448 11.81 10.16 89.97
C GLY A 448 11.12 11.45 90.43
N THR A 449 11.79 12.18 91.33
CA THR A 449 11.32 13.48 91.84
C THR A 449 11.70 14.60 90.87
N GLU A 450 10.74 15.44 90.49
CA GLU A 450 10.99 16.69 89.77
C GLU A 450 11.06 17.86 90.75
N THR A 451 12.14 18.66 90.67
CA THR A 451 12.37 19.79 91.59
C THR A 451 12.21 21.13 90.84
N LEU A 452 11.17 21.91 91.18
CA LEU A 452 10.97 23.27 90.68
C LEU A 452 11.52 24.29 91.70
N THR A 453 12.75 24.78 91.50
CA THR A 453 13.34 25.84 92.36
C THR A 453 13.04 27.23 91.82
N ASN A 454 12.69 28.17 92.71
CA ASN A 454 12.44 29.59 92.39
C ASN A 454 11.38 29.80 91.29
N LYS A 455 10.33 28.97 91.27
CA LYS A 455 9.19 29.11 90.36
C LYS A 455 7.92 29.49 91.11
N THR A 456 7.11 30.33 90.50
CA THR A 456 5.76 30.65 90.94
C THR A 456 4.77 29.82 90.14
N LEU A 457 3.95 29.02 90.82
CA LEU A 457 2.77 28.39 90.21
C LEU A 457 1.57 29.32 90.45
N ALA A 458 1.11 30.02 89.41
CA ALA A 458 -0.04 30.92 89.48
C ALA A 458 -1.31 30.24 88.95
N ASN A 459 -2.48 30.59 89.48
CA ASN A 459 -3.81 30.11 89.04
C ASN A 459 -4.00 28.58 89.09
N VAL A 460 -3.36 27.91 90.05
CA VAL A 460 -3.52 26.47 90.23
C VAL A 460 -4.92 26.17 90.80
N THR A 461 -5.76 25.48 90.02
CA THR A 461 -7.12 25.11 90.44
C THR A 461 -7.14 23.93 91.42
N SER A 462 -6.18 23.00 91.30
CA SER A 462 -6.02 21.85 92.20
C SER A 462 -4.59 21.33 92.21
N ILE A 463 -4.07 20.97 93.39
CA ILE A 463 -2.87 20.15 93.54
C ILE A 463 -3.33 18.81 94.10
N THR A 464 -3.32 17.77 93.28
CA THR A 464 -3.75 16.42 93.69
C THR A 464 -2.51 15.57 93.97
N GLY A 465 -2.37 15.11 95.21
CA GLY A 465 -1.37 14.12 95.57
C GLY A 465 -1.74 12.73 95.04
N THR A 466 -0.76 11.96 94.57
CA THR A 466 -0.97 10.58 94.10
C THR A 466 -0.86 9.53 95.21
N SER A 467 -0.56 9.92 96.46
CA SER A 467 -0.58 9.02 97.62
C SER A 467 -0.82 9.79 98.93
N GLY A 468 -1.31 9.10 99.97
CA GLY A 468 -1.61 9.67 101.30
C GLY A 468 -0.42 10.26 102.07
N ALA A 469 0.78 10.31 101.45
CA ALA A 469 1.99 10.95 101.98
C ALA A 469 2.27 12.34 101.38
N SER A 470 1.40 12.88 100.51
CA SER A 470 1.56 14.22 99.96
C SER A 470 1.41 15.29 101.05
N THR A 471 2.52 15.94 101.42
CA THR A 471 2.53 17.08 102.32
C THR A 471 2.72 18.37 101.54
N ILE A 472 1.90 19.38 101.80
CA ILE A 472 2.15 20.75 101.36
C ILE A 472 2.72 21.52 102.56
N ALA A 473 4.03 21.79 102.56
CA ALA A 473 4.71 22.49 103.64
C ALA A 473 4.66 24.02 103.46
N ASN A 474 4.71 24.77 104.57
CA ASN A 474 4.76 26.24 104.59
C ASN A 474 3.52 26.96 104.04
N PHE A 475 2.36 26.30 104.03
CA PHE A 475 1.07 26.95 103.77
C PHE A 475 0.43 27.40 105.08
N SER A 476 -0.07 28.64 105.10
CA SER A 476 -0.88 29.19 106.19
C SER A 476 -2.36 29.16 105.81
N THR A 477 -3.25 28.93 106.77
CA THR A 477 -4.70 29.10 106.55
C THR A 477 -5.01 30.55 106.26
N VAL A 478 -5.92 30.83 105.33
CA VAL A 478 -6.38 32.21 105.10
C VAL A 478 -7.21 32.65 106.31
N VAL A 479 -6.76 33.71 106.98
CA VAL A 479 -7.47 34.33 108.10
C VAL A 479 -8.30 35.49 107.57
N ASN A 480 -9.61 35.47 107.85
CA ASN A 480 -10.54 36.52 107.49
C ASN A 480 -11.09 37.18 108.76
N SER A 481 -10.95 38.50 108.88
CA SER A 481 -11.46 39.26 110.03
C SER A 481 -12.88 39.74 109.75
N VAL A 482 -13.82 39.39 110.62
CA VAL A 482 -15.26 39.64 110.44
C VAL A 482 -15.77 40.55 111.56
N ALA A 483 -16.08 41.80 111.23
CA ALA A 483 -16.50 42.83 112.21
C ALA A 483 -18.02 43.05 112.28
N VAL A 484 -18.82 42.18 111.64
CA VAL A 484 -20.28 42.30 111.60
C VAL A 484 -20.96 41.55 112.74
N THR A 485 -22.20 41.94 113.04
CA THR A 485 -23.06 41.26 114.04
C THR A 485 -23.91 40.14 113.45
N ASN A 486 -23.99 40.05 112.11
CA ASN A 486 -24.65 38.95 111.40
C ASN A 486 -23.77 38.51 110.24
N TYR A 487 -23.40 37.23 110.21
CA TYR A 487 -22.61 36.66 109.12
C TYR A 487 -23.22 35.33 108.69
N SER A 488 -23.45 35.15 107.40
CA SER A 488 -23.86 33.87 106.85
C SER A 488 -22.64 33.21 106.21
N LEU A 489 -22.35 31.98 106.59
CA LEU A 489 -21.27 31.21 105.97
C LEU A 489 -21.51 31.09 104.47
N VAL A 490 -20.43 31.21 103.69
CA VAL A 490 -20.44 30.99 102.25
C VAL A 490 -19.44 29.91 101.86
N GLN A 491 -19.59 29.33 100.67
CA GLN A 491 -18.68 28.26 100.20
C GLN A 491 -17.20 28.72 100.16
N ALA A 492 -16.96 30.02 99.97
CA ALA A 492 -15.63 30.62 99.99
C ALA A 492 -14.97 30.64 101.38
N ASP A 493 -15.69 30.35 102.46
CA ASP A 493 -15.12 30.24 103.82
C ASP A 493 -14.51 28.86 104.09
N ASN A 494 -14.72 27.90 103.18
CA ASN A 494 -14.17 26.56 103.31
C ASN A 494 -12.63 26.59 103.37
N GLY A 495 -12.06 25.92 104.36
CA GLY A 495 -10.62 25.90 104.64
C GLY A 495 -10.06 27.18 105.29
N LYS A 496 -10.90 28.16 105.63
CA LYS A 496 -10.47 29.44 106.25
C LYS A 496 -10.64 29.46 107.76
N MET A 497 -9.97 30.44 108.37
CA MET A 497 -10.21 30.88 109.76
C MET A 497 -10.97 32.20 109.74
N LEU A 498 -12.14 32.24 110.38
CA LEU A 498 -12.95 33.45 110.56
C LEU A 498 -12.75 34.01 111.97
N ASN A 499 -12.10 35.17 112.06
CA ASN A 499 -11.87 35.89 113.31
C ASN A 499 -12.95 36.94 113.48
N PHE A 500 -13.92 36.67 114.36
CA PHE A 500 -15.01 37.60 114.61
C PHE A 500 -14.60 38.63 115.66
N THR A 501 -14.51 39.90 115.27
CA THR A 501 -13.94 40.99 116.10
C THR A 501 -14.98 41.89 116.75
N SER A 502 -16.28 41.69 116.49
CA SER A 502 -17.35 42.52 117.06
C SER A 502 -17.44 42.39 118.58
N ALA A 503 -17.68 43.51 119.27
CA ALA A 503 -17.95 43.56 120.70
C ALA A 503 -19.41 43.24 121.05
N SER A 504 -20.31 43.30 120.07
CA SER A 504 -21.74 42.96 120.20
C SER A 504 -22.00 41.50 119.84
N PRO A 505 -23.04 40.84 120.39
CA PRO A 505 -23.38 39.47 120.03
C PRO A 505 -23.50 39.26 118.51
N ILE A 506 -23.02 38.12 118.03
CA ILE A 506 -22.91 37.81 116.61
C ILE A 506 -23.77 36.60 116.30
N THR A 507 -24.62 36.69 115.29
CA THR A 507 -25.33 35.53 114.74
C THR A 507 -24.56 35.00 113.53
N LEU A 508 -23.95 33.83 113.69
CA LEU A 508 -23.33 33.09 112.61
C LEU A 508 -24.34 32.11 112.01
N THR A 509 -24.86 32.47 110.85
CA THR A 509 -25.85 31.68 110.12
C THR A 509 -25.16 30.60 109.29
N VAL A 510 -25.65 29.37 109.40
CA VAL A 510 -25.22 28.21 108.61
C VAL A 510 -26.32 27.93 107.56
N PRO A 511 -26.19 28.44 106.33
CA PRO A 511 -27.23 28.27 105.31
C PRO A 511 -27.14 26.91 104.62
N ALA A 512 -28.24 26.50 103.97
CA ALA A 512 -28.23 25.38 103.03
C ALA A 512 -27.37 25.70 101.79
N GLY A 513 -26.79 24.67 101.16
CA GLY A 513 -26.04 24.81 99.90
C GLY A 513 -24.50 24.85 100.03
N LEU A 514 -23.94 24.69 101.23
CA LEU A 514 -22.51 24.40 101.38
C LEU A 514 -22.25 22.91 101.11
N SER A 515 -21.17 22.60 100.37
CA SER A 515 -20.83 21.24 99.96
C SER A 515 -20.39 20.34 101.13
N PRO A 516 -20.64 19.00 101.07
CA PRO A 516 -20.02 18.04 101.97
C PRO A 516 -18.49 18.19 101.97
N GLY A 517 -17.87 18.08 103.14
CA GLY A 517 -16.45 18.37 103.35
C GLY A 517 -16.15 19.85 103.64
N PHE A 518 -17.17 20.72 103.74
CA PHE A 518 -16.98 22.08 104.25
C PHE A 518 -16.36 22.03 105.66
N ASN A 519 -15.25 22.73 105.86
CA ASN A 519 -14.59 22.91 107.14
C ASN A 519 -14.20 24.37 107.33
N CYS A 520 -14.52 24.96 108.47
CA CYS A 520 -14.14 26.33 108.79
C CYS A 520 -13.76 26.42 110.27
N LEU A 521 -12.73 27.21 110.57
CA LEU A 521 -12.41 27.57 111.95
C LEU A 521 -13.07 28.91 112.26
N VAL A 522 -13.72 29.01 113.41
CA VAL A 522 -14.40 30.21 113.90
C VAL A 522 -13.75 30.59 115.22
N VAL A 523 -13.29 31.83 115.33
CA VAL A 523 -12.63 32.35 116.52
C VAL A 523 -13.38 33.57 117.01
N GLN A 524 -13.81 33.54 118.27
CA GLN A 524 -14.30 34.72 118.96
C GLN A 524 -13.10 35.62 119.30
N TYR A 525 -12.83 36.61 118.46
CA TYR A 525 -11.72 37.54 118.64
C TYR A 525 -12.13 38.86 119.31
N GLY A 526 -13.43 39.17 119.33
CA GLY A 526 -14.05 40.27 120.09
C GLY A 526 -14.88 39.79 121.29
N THR A 527 -15.36 40.72 122.11
CA THR A 527 -16.17 40.38 123.30
C THR A 527 -17.59 39.90 122.97
N GLY A 528 -18.04 40.09 121.72
CA GLY A 528 -19.33 39.60 121.25
C GLY A 528 -19.37 38.09 121.17
N VAL A 529 -20.32 37.47 121.87
CA VAL A 529 -20.53 36.02 121.83
C VAL A 529 -21.10 35.62 120.47
N ILE A 530 -20.50 34.62 119.84
CA ILE A 530 -20.94 34.07 118.55
C ILE A 530 -21.98 32.99 118.81
N THR A 531 -23.16 33.14 118.25
CA THR A 531 -24.24 32.15 118.27
C THR A 531 -24.33 31.48 116.91
N PHE A 532 -24.30 30.15 116.87
CA PHE A 532 -24.44 29.35 115.66
C PHE A 532 -25.93 29.07 115.41
N ALA A 533 -26.43 29.51 114.25
CA ALA A 533 -27.83 29.38 113.87
C ALA A 533 -27.96 28.65 112.52
N GLY A 534 -28.61 27.50 112.50
CA GLY A 534 -28.95 26.83 111.24
C GLY A 534 -30.06 27.57 110.49
N SER A 535 -29.90 27.73 109.17
CA SER A 535 -30.94 28.24 108.27
C SER A 535 -31.15 27.24 107.14
N GLY A 536 -32.19 26.41 107.27
CA GLY A 536 -32.41 25.26 106.39
C GLY A 536 -31.40 24.11 106.57
N THR A 537 -30.62 24.15 107.66
CA THR A 537 -29.59 23.15 107.99
C THR A 537 -29.72 22.70 109.44
N THR A 538 -29.16 21.52 109.74
CA THR A 538 -29.05 21.01 111.11
C THR A 538 -27.64 21.24 111.63
N VAL A 539 -27.51 22.11 112.63
CA VAL A 539 -26.25 22.32 113.37
C VAL A 539 -26.31 21.51 114.66
N VAL A 540 -25.45 20.49 114.76
CA VAL A 540 -25.38 19.59 115.91
C VAL A 540 -24.11 19.84 116.72
N ASN A 541 -24.28 19.82 118.04
CA ASN A 541 -23.19 19.82 119.00
C ASN A 541 -23.45 18.71 120.01
N LYS A 542 -22.40 17.99 120.46
CA LYS A 542 -22.56 16.86 121.41
C LYS A 542 -23.30 17.26 122.69
N ASN A 543 -23.08 18.47 123.18
CA ASN A 543 -23.66 18.99 124.42
C ASN A 543 -24.83 19.95 124.15
N ASN A 544 -25.32 20.03 122.92
CA ASN A 544 -26.33 21.01 122.46
C ASN A 544 -25.93 22.47 122.67
N PHE A 545 -24.62 22.76 122.77
CA PHE A 545 -24.13 24.13 122.86
C PHE A 545 -24.26 24.84 121.52
N ILE A 546 -24.70 26.10 121.58
CA ILE A 546 -24.98 26.92 120.40
C ILE A 546 -24.18 28.23 120.40
N LYS A 547 -23.37 28.48 121.44
CA LYS A 547 -22.61 29.71 121.60
C LYS A 547 -21.15 29.45 121.87
N THR A 548 -20.28 30.40 121.56
CA THR A 548 -18.89 30.40 122.01
C THR A 548 -18.78 30.73 123.49
N ASN A 549 -17.86 30.05 124.19
CA ASN A 549 -17.68 30.20 125.64
C ASN A 549 -16.57 31.21 125.99
N GLY A 550 -16.75 32.46 125.56
CA GLY A 550 -15.88 33.60 125.91
C GLY A 550 -14.84 34.00 124.85
N LEU A 551 -14.07 35.04 125.17
CA LEU A 551 -13.05 35.61 124.29
C LEU A 551 -11.97 34.55 123.98
N TYR A 552 -11.54 34.51 122.71
CA TYR A 552 -10.62 33.52 122.13
C TYR A 552 -11.14 32.08 122.11
N ALA A 553 -12.45 31.88 122.31
CA ALA A 553 -13.07 30.59 122.04
C ALA A 553 -12.92 30.24 120.55
N ILE A 554 -12.35 29.06 120.32
CA ILE A 554 -12.20 28.47 118.99
C ILE A 554 -13.26 27.39 118.84
N VAL A 555 -13.99 27.46 117.74
CA VAL A 555 -14.98 26.47 117.33
C VAL A 555 -14.68 26.08 115.90
N THR A 556 -14.61 24.78 115.63
CA THR A 556 -14.63 24.29 114.27
C THR A 556 -16.06 23.93 113.89
N ILE A 557 -16.41 24.21 112.63
CA ILE A 557 -17.62 23.72 112.01
C ILE A 557 -17.23 22.84 110.82
N VAL A 558 -17.80 21.65 110.77
CA VAL A 558 -17.54 20.66 109.72
C VAL A 558 -18.84 20.07 109.19
N SER A 559 -18.95 19.94 107.87
CA SER A 559 -20.09 19.30 107.20
C SER A 559 -19.70 17.91 106.71
N PRO A 560 -20.03 16.84 107.45
CA PRO A 560 -19.74 15.48 106.99
C PRO A 560 -20.64 15.05 105.82
N VAL A 561 -21.87 15.56 105.77
CA VAL A 561 -22.88 15.29 104.73
C VAL A 561 -23.71 16.55 104.49
N THR A 562 -24.41 16.61 103.36
CA THR A 562 -25.20 17.77 102.93
C THR A 562 -26.16 18.25 104.03
N ASN A 563 -26.18 19.56 104.29
CA ASN A 563 -27.06 20.26 105.24
C ASN A 563 -26.95 19.83 106.72
N VAL A 564 -25.99 18.98 107.08
CA VAL A 564 -25.67 18.64 108.47
C VAL A 564 -24.29 19.20 108.79
N PHE A 565 -24.20 19.93 109.90
CA PHE A 565 -22.97 20.55 110.37
C PHE A 565 -22.73 20.18 111.81
N ILE A 566 -21.52 19.74 112.11
CA ILE A 566 -21.08 19.45 113.47
C ILE A 566 -20.24 20.64 113.94
N THR A 567 -20.61 21.23 115.06
CA THR A 567 -19.76 22.20 115.76
C THR A 567 -19.05 21.52 116.93
N SER A 568 -17.78 21.89 117.13
CA SER A 568 -16.98 21.40 118.25
C SER A 568 -15.95 22.44 118.66
N GLY A 569 -15.66 22.55 119.95
CA GLY A 569 -14.72 23.53 120.49
C GLY A 569 -15.15 24.04 121.85
N ASN A 570 -14.68 25.23 122.21
CA ASN A 570 -15.03 25.87 123.48
C ASN A 570 -16.38 26.58 123.36
N MET A 571 -17.47 25.89 123.71
CA MET A 571 -18.85 26.32 123.52
C MET A 571 -19.67 26.20 124.81
N ASN A 572 -20.77 26.96 124.90
CA ASN A 572 -21.73 26.93 126.02
C ASN A 572 -23.20 27.05 125.58
#